data_AF-A0A4Q6CHL7-F1
#
_entry.id   AF-A0A4Q6CHL7-F1
#
_cell.length_a   1.000
_cell.length_b   1.000
_cell.length_c   1.000
_cell.angle_alpha   90.00
_cell.angle_beta   90.00
_cell.angle_gamma   90.00
#
_symmetry.space_group_name_H-M   'P 1'
#
loop_
_entity.id
_entity.type
_entity.pdbx_description
1 polymer ?
#
loop_
_entity_poly.entity_id
_entity_poly.type
_entity_poly.pdbx_seq_one_letter_code
_entity_poly.pdbx_strand_id
1 'polypeptide(L)'
;MLNSDVEKIQEVKLKKAPILGADESEDEGVDLDLVNDILELSEDQYPRFTLAKNKARFLRMVSWYKNKQEWLEVAPLSGVTKLFKQQTKELVGIRSNKLDYEMELETGTLTPSQRSYRRDELKMCKVHEKMAVNLISKMQVKIKSGRR
;
A
#
# COMPACT_ATOMS: atom_id res chain seq x y z
N MET A 1 -25.30 -47.20 26.79
CA MET A 1 -25.53 -47.34 25.33
C MET A 1 -26.01 -45.98 24.85
N LEU A 2 -25.10 -45.08 24.48
CA LEU A 2 -24.75 -44.71 23.08
C LEU A 2 -26.00 -44.29 22.28
N ASN A 3 -26.17 -42.97 22.11
CA ASN A 3 -25.99 -42.22 20.84
C ASN A 3 -27.28 -42.28 19.98
N SER A 4 -27.70 -41.29 19.19
CA SER A 4 -26.87 -40.56 18.23
C SER A 4 -27.60 -39.37 17.56
N ASP A 5 -28.69 -38.85 18.11
CA ASP A 5 -29.66 -38.11 17.26
C ASP A 5 -29.68 -36.59 17.43
N VAL A 6 -28.72 -35.99 18.15
CA VAL A 6 -28.70 -34.52 18.36
C VAL A 6 -27.46 -33.83 17.74
N GLU A 7 -26.48 -34.57 17.22
CA GLU A 7 -25.23 -33.99 16.67
C GLU A 7 -25.19 -33.88 15.14
N LYS A 8 -26.33 -33.93 14.43
CA LYS A 8 -26.34 -33.90 12.94
C LYS A 8 -27.03 -32.68 12.31
N ILE A 9 -26.90 -31.49 12.90
CA ILE A 9 -27.36 -30.23 12.25
C ILE A 9 -26.26 -29.17 12.14
N GLN A 10 -25.00 -29.49 12.50
CA GLN A 10 -23.85 -28.66 12.17
C GLN A 10 -23.02 -29.35 11.09
N GLU A 11 -23.32 -29.02 9.83
CA GLU A 11 -22.35 -28.86 8.73
C GLU A 11 -23.13 -28.70 7.41
N VAL A 12 -23.89 -27.61 7.29
CA VAL A 12 -24.16 -27.07 5.96
C VAL A 12 -22.86 -26.43 5.49
N LYS A 13 -22.00 -27.25 4.89
CA LYS A 13 -20.84 -26.79 4.12
C LYS A 13 -21.36 -25.84 3.04
N LEU A 14 -21.21 -24.53 3.27
CA LEU A 14 -21.10 -23.57 2.19
C LEU A 14 -19.91 -24.03 1.34
N LYS A 15 -20.18 -24.78 0.28
CA LYS A 15 -19.24 -24.96 -0.81
C LYS A 15 -19.07 -23.57 -1.44
N LYS A 16 -18.03 -22.85 -1.00
CA LYS A 16 -17.50 -21.69 -1.72
C LYS A 16 -17.24 -22.20 -3.15
N ALA A 17 -17.99 -21.67 -4.11
CA ALA A 17 -17.76 -21.94 -5.51
C ALA A 17 -16.26 -21.71 -5.82
N PRO A 18 -15.63 -22.53 -6.67
CA PRO A 18 -14.27 -22.26 -7.07
C PRO A 18 -14.28 -20.91 -7.77
N ILE A 19 -13.61 -19.92 -7.16
CA ILE A 19 -13.33 -18.66 -7.81
C ILE A 19 -12.43 -19.02 -8.99
N LEU A 20 -13.02 -19.06 -10.19
CA LEU A 20 -12.30 -19.17 -11.44
C LEU A 20 -11.48 -17.89 -11.60
N GLY A 21 -10.23 -17.97 -11.19
CA GLY A 21 -9.26 -16.88 -11.23
C GLY A 21 -7.95 -17.25 -10.54
N ALA A 22 -7.61 -18.54 -10.49
CA ALA A 22 -6.31 -19.03 -10.05
C ALA A 22 -5.26 -18.73 -11.14
N ASP A 23 -4.88 -17.46 -11.21
CA ASP A 23 -3.58 -17.02 -11.70
C ASP A 23 -2.82 -16.44 -10.48
N GLU A 24 -2.69 -17.29 -9.45
CA GLU A 24 -2.14 -16.97 -8.12
C GLU A 24 -0.64 -17.29 -7.99
N SER A 25 0.09 -17.46 -9.10
CA SER A 25 1.51 -17.87 -9.05
C SER A 25 2.52 -16.79 -9.45
N GLU A 26 2.16 -15.50 -9.49
CA GLU A 26 3.08 -14.43 -9.96
C GLU A 26 3.28 -13.23 -9.00
N ASP A 27 2.85 -13.29 -7.74
CA ASP A 27 3.11 -12.22 -6.76
C ASP A 27 3.77 -12.77 -5.47
N GLU A 28 4.92 -13.44 -5.62
CA GLU A 28 5.91 -13.59 -4.52
C GLU A 28 6.58 -12.23 -4.21
N GLY A 29 5.76 -11.21 -3.98
CA GLY A 29 6.17 -9.89 -3.55
C GLY A 29 6.08 -9.76 -2.03
N VAL A 30 6.79 -8.79 -1.47
CA VAL A 30 6.61 -8.41 -0.06
C VAL A 30 5.15 -8.04 0.19
N ASP A 31 4.53 -8.67 1.19
CA ASP A 31 3.21 -8.28 1.67
C ASP A 31 3.30 -6.88 2.28
N LEU A 32 2.91 -5.89 1.47
CA LEU A 32 2.98 -4.48 1.85
C LEU A 32 2.12 -4.18 3.07
N ASP A 33 1.07 -4.96 3.33
CA ASP A 33 0.15 -4.69 4.43
C ASP A 33 0.81 -4.97 5.79
N LEU A 34 1.77 -5.91 5.84
CA LEU A 34 2.59 -6.22 7.02
C LEU A 34 3.76 -5.26 7.25
N VAL A 35 4.15 -4.48 6.25
CA VAL A 35 5.27 -3.53 6.36
C VAL A 35 4.82 -2.26 7.10
N ASN A 36 5.45 -1.96 8.23
CA ASN A 36 5.19 -0.75 9.02
C ASN A 36 5.80 0.51 8.36
N ASP A 37 7.09 0.47 8.02
CA ASP A 37 7.78 1.56 7.32
C ASP A 37 8.57 1.00 6.12
N ILE A 38 8.21 1.42 4.91
CA ILE A 38 8.90 1.04 3.67
C ILE A 38 10.33 1.57 3.63
N LEU A 39 10.59 2.69 4.31
CA LEU A 39 11.90 3.35 4.25
C LEU A 39 12.97 2.62 5.06
N GLU A 40 12.54 1.73 5.96
CA GLU A 40 13.39 0.85 6.77
C GLU A 40 13.74 -0.48 6.07
N LEU A 41 13.07 -0.79 4.96
CA LEU A 41 13.35 -1.99 4.16
C LEU A 41 14.72 -1.88 3.47
N SER A 42 15.42 -3.01 3.39
CA SER A 42 16.58 -3.15 2.52
C SER A 42 16.15 -3.31 1.05
N GLU A 43 17.08 -3.04 0.12
CA GLU A 43 16.71 -3.01 -1.31
C GLU A 43 16.22 -4.35 -1.87
N ASP A 44 16.69 -5.46 -1.30
CA ASP A 44 16.25 -6.82 -1.61
C ASP A 44 14.80 -7.10 -1.13
N GLN A 45 14.32 -6.33 -0.16
CA GLN A 45 12.96 -6.39 0.37
C GLN A 45 12.01 -5.40 -0.32
N TYR A 46 12.48 -4.66 -1.33
CA TYR A 46 11.59 -3.76 -2.05
C TYR A 46 10.53 -4.51 -2.87
N PRO A 47 9.33 -3.91 -3.04
CA PRO A 47 8.31 -4.47 -3.92
C PRO A 47 8.86 -4.68 -5.34
N ARG A 48 8.58 -5.86 -5.89
CA ARG A 48 8.91 -6.18 -7.27
C ARG A 48 7.86 -5.57 -8.19
N PHE A 49 8.33 -4.91 -9.24
CA PHE A 49 7.51 -4.32 -10.30
C PHE A 49 7.77 -5.03 -11.61
N THR A 50 6.72 -5.22 -12.39
CA THR A 50 6.78 -5.85 -13.71
C THR A 50 7.62 -5.01 -14.67
N LEU A 51 7.45 -3.68 -14.64
CA LEU A 51 8.17 -2.75 -15.52
C LEU A 51 9.35 -2.08 -14.81
N ALA A 52 10.51 -2.05 -15.48
CA ALA A 52 11.69 -1.31 -15.00
C ALA A 52 11.40 0.19 -14.79
N LYS A 53 10.53 0.79 -15.62
CA LYS A 53 10.06 2.17 -15.45
C LYS A 53 9.34 2.37 -14.11
N ASN A 54 8.54 1.39 -13.69
CA ASN A 54 7.84 1.41 -12.42
C ASN A 54 8.84 1.26 -11.28
N LYS A 55 9.76 0.29 -11.34
CA LYS A 55 10.87 0.19 -10.36
C LYS A 55 11.62 1.52 -10.19
N ALA A 56 11.98 2.19 -11.28
CA ALA A 56 12.63 3.50 -11.23
C ALA A 56 11.76 4.59 -10.59
N ARG A 57 10.45 4.59 -10.86
CA ARG A 57 9.47 5.50 -10.23
C ARG A 57 9.41 5.28 -8.72
N PHE A 58 9.37 4.02 -8.27
CA PHE A 58 9.41 3.67 -6.87
C PHE A 58 10.70 4.12 -6.18
N LEU A 59 11.87 3.88 -6.78
CA LEU A 59 13.15 4.30 -6.19
C LEU A 59 13.26 5.83 -6.05
N ARG A 60 12.75 6.58 -7.04
CA ARG A 60 12.66 8.05 -6.93
C ARG A 60 11.76 8.49 -5.78
N MET A 61 10.63 7.80 -5.60
CA MET A 61 9.70 8.06 -4.51
C MET A 61 10.38 7.79 -3.16
N VAL A 62 11.02 6.63 -2.98
CA VAL A 62 11.79 6.30 -1.77
C VAL A 62 12.85 7.35 -1.47
N SER A 63 13.67 7.72 -2.46
CA SER A 63 14.71 8.74 -2.30
C SER A 63 14.12 10.09 -1.86
N TRP A 64 13.00 10.51 -2.47
CA TRP A 64 12.32 11.74 -2.07
C TRP A 64 11.87 11.69 -0.62
N TYR A 65 11.22 10.60 -0.19
CA TYR A 65 10.73 10.47 1.18
C TYR A 65 11.87 10.39 2.22
N LYS A 66 12.97 9.71 1.93
CA LYS A 66 14.17 9.71 2.78
C LYS A 66 14.73 11.12 2.96
N ASN A 67 14.95 11.83 1.85
CA ASN A 67 15.42 13.22 1.89
C ASN A 67 14.47 14.15 2.65
N LYS A 68 13.14 13.90 2.58
CA LYS A 68 12.17 14.66 3.36
C LYS A 68 12.22 14.36 4.84
N GLN A 69 12.46 13.11 5.25
CA GLN A 69 12.64 12.78 6.65
C GLN A 69 13.88 13.46 7.24
N GLU A 70 15.01 13.44 6.53
CA GLU A 70 16.23 14.16 6.93
C GLU A 70 15.99 15.67 7.02
N TRP A 71 15.34 16.25 6.00
CA TRP A 71 15.00 17.67 6.00
C TRP A 71 14.12 18.07 7.19
N LEU A 72 13.20 17.20 7.64
CA LEU A 72 12.32 17.50 8.78
C LEU A 72 13.09 17.78 10.08
N GLU A 73 14.30 17.25 10.24
CA GLU A 73 15.11 17.50 11.44
C GLU A 73 15.47 18.98 11.57
N VAL A 74 15.86 19.61 10.46
CA VAL A 74 16.34 21.00 10.41
C VAL A 74 15.31 22.01 9.88
N ALA A 75 14.18 21.53 9.36
CA ALA A 75 13.19 22.38 8.73
C ALA A 75 12.53 23.38 9.70
N PRO A 76 12.33 24.66 9.30
CA PRO A 76 11.57 25.60 10.09
C PRO A 76 10.08 25.20 10.12
N LEU A 77 9.39 25.50 11.24
CA LEU A 77 7.97 25.16 11.43
C LEU A 77 7.05 25.67 10.31
N SER A 78 7.34 26.84 9.74
CA SER A 78 6.59 27.39 8.61
C SER A 78 6.69 26.50 7.36
N GLY A 79 7.91 26.00 7.07
CA GLY A 79 8.16 25.05 5.99
C GLY A 79 7.46 23.72 6.22
N VAL A 80 7.56 23.17 7.45
CA VAL A 80 6.89 21.93 7.84
C VAL A 80 5.36 22.06 7.70
N THR A 81 4.79 23.17 8.16
CA THR A 81 3.34 23.43 8.08
C THR A 81 2.86 23.52 6.62
N LYS A 82 3.65 24.15 5.74
CA LYS A 82 3.34 24.22 4.31
C LYS A 82 3.36 22.82 3.67
N LEU A 83 4.42 22.04 3.92
CA LEU A 83 4.53 20.69 3.40
C LEU A 83 3.42 19.78 3.94
N PHE A 84 3.07 19.88 5.22
CA PHE A 84 1.99 19.13 5.84
C PHE A 84 0.66 19.31 5.11
N LYS A 85 0.29 20.56 4.79
CA LYS A 85 -0.95 20.85 4.04
C LYS A 85 -0.90 20.25 2.64
N GLN A 86 0.23 20.35 1.96
CA GLN A 86 0.42 19.77 0.62
C GLN A 86 0.29 18.24 0.66
N GLN A 87 1.04 17.57 1.54
CA GLN A 87 1.04 16.10 1.66
C GLN A 87 -0.32 15.56 2.09
N THR A 88 -1.02 16.25 2.99
CA THR A 88 -2.39 15.86 3.39
C THR A 88 -3.35 15.91 2.20
N LYS A 89 -3.23 16.92 1.32
CA LYS A 89 -4.03 16.99 0.09
C LYS A 89 -3.66 15.89 -0.91
N GLU A 90 -2.37 15.66 -1.10
CA GLU A 90 -1.87 14.61 -2.00
C GLU A 90 -2.30 13.21 -1.54
N LEU A 91 -2.32 12.94 -0.22
CA LEU A 91 -2.79 11.69 0.36
C LEU A 91 -4.22 11.33 -0.05
N VAL A 92 -5.11 12.32 -0.16
CA VAL A 92 -6.49 12.10 -0.63
C VAL A 92 -6.49 11.60 -2.07
N GLY A 93 -5.67 12.20 -2.94
CA GLY A 93 -5.52 11.75 -4.33
C GLY A 93 -4.93 10.36 -4.44
N ILE A 94 -3.93 10.03 -3.61
CA ILE A 94 -3.32 8.68 -3.58
C ILE A 94 -4.37 7.63 -3.21
N ARG A 95 -5.20 7.91 -2.19
CA ARG A 95 -6.26 6.99 -1.74
C ARG A 95 -7.37 6.82 -2.78
N SER A 96 -7.74 7.91 -3.47
CA SER A 96 -8.70 7.83 -4.58
C SER A 96 -8.17 6.91 -5.68
N ASN A 97 -6.95 7.16 -6.16
CA ASN A 97 -6.35 6.34 -7.21
C ASN A 97 -6.19 4.87 -6.79
N LYS A 98 -5.83 4.62 -5.53
CA LYS A 98 -5.74 3.28 -4.97
C LYS A 98 -7.08 2.54 -5.10
N LEU A 99 -8.17 3.18 -4.64
CA LEU A 99 -9.51 2.61 -4.72
C LEU A 99 -9.93 2.35 -6.18
N ASP A 100 -9.61 3.27 -7.08
CA ASP A 100 -9.90 3.11 -8.51
C ASP A 100 -9.19 1.86 -9.08
N TYR A 101 -7.91 1.65 -8.74
CA TYR A 101 -7.18 0.45 -9.18
C TYR A 101 -7.69 -0.85 -8.52
N GLU A 102 -8.10 -0.80 -7.25
CA GLU A 102 -8.73 -1.94 -6.56
C GLU A 102 -10.03 -2.34 -7.29
N MET A 103 -10.91 -1.37 -7.55
CA MET A 103 -12.17 -1.60 -8.28
C MET A 103 -11.93 -2.16 -9.68
N GLU A 104 -11.00 -1.58 -10.44
CA GLU A 104 -10.69 -2.07 -11.80
C GLU A 104 -10.23 -3.53 -11.81
N LEU A 105 -9.40 -3.92 -10.84
CA LEU A 105 -8.91 -5.29 -10.70
C LEU A 105 -10.03 -6.27 -10.31
N GLU A 106 -10.96 -5.83 -9.47
CA GLU A 106 -12.14 -6.58 -9.04
C GLU A 106 -13.16 -6.79 -10.17
N THR A 107 -13.32 -5.83 -11.09
CA THR A 107 -14.32 -5.92 -12.17
C THR A 107 -14.12 -7.11 -13.12
N GLY A 108 -12.92 -7.71 -13.14
CA GLY A 108 -12.63 -8.88 -13.96
C GLY A 108 -12.54 -8.61 -15.48
N THR A 109 -12.71 -7.38 -15.93
CA THR A 109 -12.77 -7.01 -17.36
C THR A 109 -11.42 -6.86 -18.06
N LEU A 110 -10.33 -6.82 -17.29
CA LEU A 110 -8.98 -6.55 -17.79
C LEU A 110 -8.35 -7.79 -18.45
N THR A 111 -7.64 -7.57 -19.55
CA THR A 111 -6.75 -8.60 -20.13
C THR A 111 -5.61 -8.92 -19.16
N PRO A 112 -4.91 -10.07 -19.29
CA PRO A 112 -3.80 -10.42 -18.40
C PRO A 112 -2.69 -9.35 -18.35
N SER A 113 -2.33 -8.77 -19.50
CA SER A 113 -1.32 -7.71 -19.56
C SER A 113 -1.79 -6.41 -18.90
N GLN A 114 -3.06 -6.03 -19.09
CA GLN A 114 -3.65 -4.88 -18.41
C GLN A 114 -3.71 -5.11 -16.90
N ARG A 115 -4.10 -6.32 -16.47
CA ARG A 115 -4.18 -6.70 -15.06
C ARG A 115 -2.82 -6.62 -14.37
N SER A 116 -1.77 -7.16 -14.99
CA SER A 116 -0.38 -7.04 -14.51
C SER A 116 0.02 -5.57 -14.32
N TYR A 117 -0.28 -4.71 -15.30
CA TYR A 117 -0.02 -3.28 -15.20
C TYR A 117 -0.82 -2.62 -14.06
N ARG A 118 -2.12 -2.91 -13.92
CA ARG A 118 -2.94 -2.35 -12.83
C ARG A 118 -2.51 -2.84 -11.46
N ARG A 119 -2.00 -4.07 -11.32
CA ARG A 119 -1.39 -4.58 -10.08
C ARG A 119 -0.15 -3.77 -9.72
N ASP A 120 0.73 -3.48 -10.67
CA ASP A 120 1.91 -2.62 -10.48
C ASP A 120 1.50 -1.19 -10.00
N GLU A 121 0.46 -0.61 -10.60
CA GLU A 121 -0.06 0.71 -10.22
C GLU A 121 -0.71 0.70 -8.83
N LEU A 122 -1.49 -0.33 -8.50
CA LEU A 122 -2.03 -0.51 -7.16
C LEU A 122 -0.92 -0.65 -6.12
N LYS A 123 0.09 -1.49 -6.42
CA LYS A 123 1.29 -1.67 -5.60
C LYS A 123 1.94 -0.31 -5.33
N MET A 124 2.13 0.52 -6.37
CA MET A 124 2.66 1.89 -6.24
C MET A 124 1.82 2.77 -5.32
N CYS A 125 0.50 2.76 -5.46
CA CYS A 125 -0.40 3.51 -4.59
C CYS A 125 -0.29 3.06 -3.13
N LYS A 126 -0.19 1.75 -2.86
CA LYS A 126 -0.01 1.21 -1.50
C LYS A 126 1.30 1.70 -0.85
N VAL A 127 2.43 1.59 -1.56
CA VAL A 127 3.72 2.09 -1.04
C VAL A 127 3.70 3.61 -0.85
N HIS A 128 3.09 4.35 -1.80
CA HIS A 128 3.00 5.81 -1.70
C HIS A 128 2.15 6.25 -0.51
N GLU A 129 0.99 5.62 -0.30
CA GLU A 129 0.11 5.91 0.83
C GLU A 129 0.84 5.72 2.16
N LYS A 130 1.52 4.58 2.35
CA LYS A 130 2.24 4.28 3.60
C LYS A 130 3.34 5.30 3.89
N MET A 131 4.16 5.66 2.89
CA MET A 131 5.20 6.68 3.06
C MET A 131 4.62 8.08 3.35
N ALA A 132 3.54 8.46 2.65
CA ALA A 132 2.84 9.72 2.88
C ALA A 132 2.28 9.81 4.29
N VAL A 133 1.60 8.76 4.76
CA VAL A 133 1.05 8.69 6.12
C VAL A 133 2.16 8.83 7.16
N ASN A 134 3.26 8.09 7.02
CA ASN A 134 4.41 8.18 7.92
C ASN A 134 5.00 9.61 7.97
N LEU A 135 5.25 10.22 6.80
CA LEU A 135 5.76 11.58 6.72
C LEU A 135 4.81 12.58 7.38
N ILE A 136 3.50 12.47 7.14
CA ILE A 136 2.47 13.30 7.75
C ILE A 136 2.48 13.15 9.27
N SER A 137 2.57 11.92 9.79
CA SER A 137 2.66 11.66 11.23
C SER A 137 3.89 12.32 11.85
N LYS A 138 5.07 12.22 11.22
CA LYS A 138 6.30 12.88 11.69
C LYS A 138 6.17 14.41 11.68
N MET A 139 5.60 14.98 10.62
CA MET A 139 5.31 16.42 10.54
C MET A 139 4.35 16.88 11.64
N GLN A 140 3.30 16.11 11.90
CA GLN A 140 2.32 16.44 12.93
C GLN A 140 2.94 16.47 14.32
N VAL A 141 3.85 15.53 14.63
CA VAL A 141 4.62 15.53 15.89
C VAL A 141 5.48 16.80 15.99
N LYS A 142 6.23 17.15 14.94
CA LYS A 142 7.07 18.36 14.95
C LYS A 142 6.23 19.63 15.13
N ILE A 143 5.14 19.79 14.38
CA ILE A 143 4.21 20.93 14.49
C ILE A 143 3.65 21.04 15.92
N LYS A 144 3.18 19.93 16.50
CA LYS A 144 2.65 19.91 17.87
C LYS A 144 3.71 20.23 18.93
N SER A 145 4.93 19.75 18.73
CA SER A 145 6.03 19.98 19.68
C SER A 145 6.52 21.43 19.71
N GLY A 146 6.27 22.21 18.65
CA GLY A 146 6.79 23.57 18.51
C GLY A 146 8.32 23.65 18.43
N ARG A 147 9.01 22.51 18.31
CA ARG A 147 10.47 22.45 18.22
C ARG A 147 10.92 23.06 16.90
N ARG A 148 11.68 24.15 17.00
CA ARG A 148 12.30 24.84 15.87
C ARG A 148 13.47 24.03 15.34
#